data_AF-A0AA42V9I2-F1
#
_entry.id   AF-A0AA42V9I2-F1
#
_cell.length_a   1.000
_cell.length_b   1.000
_cell.length_c   1.000
_cell.angle_alpha   90.00
_cell.angle_beta   90.00
_cell.angle_gamma   90.00
#
_symmetry.space_group_name_H-M   'P 1'
#
loop_
_entity.id
_entity.type
_entity.pdbx_description
1 polymer ?
#
loop_
_entity_poly.entity_id
_entity_poly.type
_entity_poly.pdbx_seq_one_letter_code
_entity_poly.pdbx_strand_id
1 'polypeptide(L)'
;MCDDMEEDALEASLRQTVRAQYHFRASEQGLLAWDVRRLIRLSRNLPVQAVALGEIAELDRDHWYGHGDATPTVRSVVAHCQLMMAADLAYPILLDSAGRVMDGMHRVGKALMLGHRHIEARRFVVDPEPDYLDCDPEALPYDD
;
A
#
# COMPACT_ATOMS: atom_id res chain seq x y z
N MET A 1 1.92 -22.51 19.09
CA MET A 1 1.90 -21.90 20.44
C MET A 1 2.88 -20.73 20.55
N CYS A 2 4.21 -20.90 20.42
CA CYS A 2 5.12 -19.73 20.40
C CYS A 2 4.98 -18.85 19.14
N ASP A 3 4.85 -19.48 17.96
CA ASP A 3 4.70 -18.76 16.68
C ASP A 3 3.39 -17.95 16.63
N ASP A 4 2.27 -18.57 17.04
CA ASP A 4 0.96 -17.90 17.12
C ASP A 4 0.97 -16.68 18.07
N MET A 5 1.68 -16.77 19.21
CA MET A 5 1.80 -15.65 20.15
C MET A 5 2.64 -14.48 19.58
N GLU A 6 3.66 -14.78 18.77
CA GLU A 6 4.43 -13.75 18.08
C GLU A 6 3.63 -13.08 16.96
N GLU A 7 2.77 -13.84 16.27
CA GLU A 7 1.84 -13.32 15.27
C GLU A 7 0.82 -12.36 15.90
N ASP A 8 0.19 -12.76 17.00
CA ASP A 8 -0.79 -11.94 17.72
C ASP A 8 -0.16 -10.64 18.24
N ALA A 9 1.07 -10.72 18.79
CA ALA A 9 1.80 -9.56 19.27
C ALA A 9 2.15 -8.57 18.14
N LEU A 10 2.57 -9.09 16.98
CA LEU A 10 2.85 -8.26 15.82
C LEU A 10 1.57 -7.60 15.29
N GLU A 11 0.45 -8.34 15.21
CA GLU A 11 -0.82 -7.77 14.79
C GLU A 11 -1.28 -6.65 15.73
N ALA A 12 -1.20 -6.88 17.05
CA ALA A 12 -1.52 -5.87 18.06
C ALA A 12 -0.62 -4.64 17.95
N SER A 13 0.67 -4.83 17.68
CA SER A 13 1.61 -3.72 17.44
C SER A 13 1.26 -2.94 16.17
N LEU A 14 0.94 -3.62 15.07
CA LEU A 14 0.59 -2.96 13.81
C LEU A 14 -0.69 -2.15 13.93
N ARG A 15 -1.69 -2.63 14.67
CA ARG A 15 -2.92 -1.88 14.96
C ARG A 15 -2.66 -0.59 15.76
N GLN A 16 -1.59 -0.53 16.55
CA GLN A 16 -1.20 0.67 17.31
C GLN A 16 -0.41 1.68 16.48
N THR A 17 0.40 1.23 15.53
CA THR A 17 1.35 2.09 14.81
C THR A 17 0.94 2.44 13.37
N VAL A 18 0.11 1.60 12.74
CA VAL A 18 -0.34 1.78 11.36
C VAL A 18 -1.85 1.93 11.40
N ARG A 19 -2.39 3.06 10.95
CA ARG A 19 -3.84 3.26 10.79
C ARG A 19 -4.44 2.19 9.88
N ALA A 20 -5.70 1.84 10.08
CA ALA A 20 -6.43 0.98 9.15
C ALA A 20 -6.44 1.62 7.76
N GLN A 21 -5.96 0.87 6.77
CA GLN A 21 -5.92 1.29 5.39
C GLN A 21 -6.07 0.06 4.51
N TYR A 22 -6.76 0.23 3.38
CA TYR A 22 -6.99 -0.84 2.42
C TYR A 22 -6.39 -0.48 1.06
N HIS A 23 -5.75 -1.45 0.44
CA HIS A 23 -5.42 -1.39 -0.99
C HIS A 23 -6.61 -1.91 -1.78
N PHE A 24 -7.03 -1.17 -2.80
CA PHE A 24 -8.17 -1.52 -3.64
C PHE A 24 -7.74 -1.85 -5.06
N ARG A 25 -8.44 -2.81 -5.68
CA ARG A 25 -8.26 -3.14 -7.09
C ARG A 25 -9.57 -3.59 -7.72
N ALA A 26 -9.91 -3.02 -8.86
CA ALA A 26 -11.04 -3.49 -9.65
C ALA A 26 -10.75 -4.86 -10.28
N SER A 27 -11.76 -5.73 -10.32
CA SER A 27 -11.70 -7.06 -10.94
C SER A 27 -13.04 -7.44 -11.57
N GLU A 28 -13.06 -8.57 -12.30
CA GLU A 28 -14.31 -9.17 -12.80
C GLU A 28 -15.27 -9.61 -11.68
N GLN A 29 -14.75 -9.81 -10.46
CA GLN A 29 -15.52 -10.20 -9.28
C GLN A 29 -15.89 -8.98 -8.41
N GLY A 30 -15.84 -7.77 -8.98
CA GLY A 30 -16.05 -6.53 -8.24
C GLY A 30 -14.77 -5.98 -7.62
N LEU A 31 -14.94 -5.08 -6.64
CA LEU A 31 -13.82 -4.42 -5.98
C LEU A 31 -13.18 -5.34 -4.94
N LEU A 32 -11.89 -5.60 -5.13
CA LEU A 32 -11.07 -6.37 -4.21
C LEU A 32 -10.39 -5.43 -3.21
N ALA A 33 -10.30 -5.84 -1.95
CA ALA A 33 -9.58 -5.09 -0.93
C ALA A 33 -8.61 -5.96 -0.14
N TRP A 34 -7.43 -5.40 0.15
CA TRP A 34 -6.42 -5.99 1.03
C TRP A 34 -6.17 -5.06 2.22
N ASP A 35 -6.18 -5.59 3.44
CA ASP A 35 -5.75 -4.84 4.62
C ASP A 35 -4.24 -4.59 4.55
N VAL A 36 -3.82 -3.32 4.54
CA VAL A 36 -2.41 -2.94 4.48
C VAL A 36 -1.64 -3.46 5.70
N ARG A 37 -2.25 -3.56 6.89
CA ARG A 37 -1.61 -4.16 8.08
C ARG A 37 -1.29 -5.63 7.82
N ARG A 38 -2.20 -6.36 7.20
CA ARG A 38 -1.96 -7.76 6.81
C ARG A 38 -0.89 -7.86 5.74
N LEU A 39 -0.88 -6.97 4.74
CA LEU A 39 0.19 -6.94 3.73
C LEU A 39 1.57 -6.69 4.36
N ILE A 40 1.67 -5.76 5.32
CA ILE A 40 2.92 -5.52 6.07
C ILE A 40 3.33 -6.79 6.82
N ARG A 41 2.40 -7.46 7.50
CA ARG A 41 2.66 -8.73 8.20
C ARG A 41 3.18 -9.81 7.25
N LEU A 42 2.49 -10.04 6.12
CA LEU A 42 2.85 -11.07 5.15
C LEU A 42 4.19 -10.79 4.45
N SER A 43 4.57 -9.52 4.32
CA SER A 43 5.82 -9.12 3.66
C SER A 43 7.02 -9.03 4.61
N ARG A 44 6.85 -9.16 5.94
CA ARG A 44 7.88 -8.88 6.96
C ARG A 44 9.22 -9.59 6.74
N ASN A 45 9.18 -10.80 6.18
CA ASN A 45 10.35 -11.65 5.93
C ASN A 45 10.83 -11.66 4.48
N LEU A 46 10.14 -10.94 3.57
CA LEU A 46 10.59 -10.82 2.18
C LEU A 46 11.85 -9.95 2.10
N PRO A 47 12.81 -10.24 1.22
CA PRO A 47 13.99 -9.40 1.09
C PRO A 47 13.61 -7.97 0.69
N VAL A 48 14.30 -6.99 1.28
CA VAL A 48 14.25 -5.60 0.80
C VAL A 48 15.16 -5.50 -0.41
N GLN A 49 14.64 -4.93 -1.49
CA GLN A 49 15.37 -4.71 -2.73
C GLN A 49 15.21 -3.26 -3.20
N ALA A 50 16.26 -2.71 -3.82
CA ALA A 50 16.16 -1.44 -4.51
C ALA A 50 15.49 -1.65 -5.87
N VAL A 51 14.38 -0.97 -6.11
CA VAL A 51 13.62 -1.01 -7.38
C VAL A 51 13.79 0.33 -8.07
N ALA A 52 14.06 0.32 -9.39
CA ALA A 52 14.13 1.56 -10.15
C ALA A 52 12.72 2.18 -10.24
N LEU A 53 12.58 3.49 -10.02
CA LEU A 53 11.26 4.12 -10.03
C LEU A 53 10.52 3.88 -11.37
N GLY A 54 11.24 3.91 -12.49
CA GLY A 54 10.67 3.66 -13.81
C GLY A 54 10.20 2.22 -14.06
N GLU A 55 10.46 1.27 -13.16
CA GLU A 55 9.94 -0.10 -13.21
C GLU A 55 8.59 -0.24 -12.47
N ILE A 56 8.16 0.79 -11.73
CA ILE A 56 6.89 0.77 -11.00
C ILE A 56 5.74 0.95 -12.00
N ALA A 57 4.87 -0.06 -12.08
CA ALA A 57 3.87 -0.16 -13.14
C ALA A 57 2.88 1.00 -13.19
N GLU A 58 2.55 1.59 -12.03
CA GLU A 58 1.59 2.70 -11.91
C GLU A 58 2.22 4.09 -11.92
N LEU A 59 3.54 4.24 -12.09
CA LEU A 59 4.19 5.56 -11.94
C LEU A 59 3.54 6.64 -12.81
N ASP A 60 3.20 6.30 -14.06
CA ASP A 60 2.57 7.19 -15.03
C ASP A 60 1.09 6.81 -15.31
N ARG A 61 0.40 6.19 -14.34
CA ARG A 61 -1.01 5.80 -14.45
C ARG A 61 -1.87 6.52 -13.41
N ASP A 62 -3.17 6.57 -13.65
CA ASP A 62 -4.11 6.99 -12.63
C ASP A 62 -4.11 5.95 -11.48
N HIS A 63 -3.62 6.38 -10.32
CA HIS A 63 -3.52 5.54 -9.13
C HIS A 63 -4.39 6.04 -7.96
N TRP A 64 -4.69 7.33 -7.87
CA TRP A 64 -5.46 7.90 -6.75
C TRP A 64 -6.91 8.23 -7.10
N TYR A 65 -7.25 8.37 -8.37
CA TYR A 65 -8.56 8.87 -8.81
C TYR A 65 -9.34 7.88 -9.68
N GLY A 66 -8.75 6.73 -10.00
CA GLY A 66 -9.38 5.68 -10.81
C GLY A 66 -10.46 4.84 -10.11
N HIS A 67 -10.76 5.12 -8.83
CA HIS A 67 -11.72 4.37 -8.01
C HIS A 67 -12.66 5.31 -7.24
N GLY A 68 -13.96 5.01 -7.27
CA GLY A 68 -15.00 5.73 -6.54
C GLY A 68 -15.24 7.17 -7.01
N ASP A 69 -15.70 8.03 -6.11
CA ASP A 69 -16.02 9.44 -6.38
C ASP A 69 -14.83 10.40 -6.20
N ALA A 70 -13.61 9.86 -6.07
CA ALA A 70 -12.40 10.66 -5.86
C ALA A 70 -12.09 11.50 -7.11
N THR A 71 -12.05 12.83 -6.96
CA THR A 71 -11.76 13.76 -8.06
C THR A 71 -10.46 14.54 -7.83
N PRO A 72 -9.66 14.81 -8.88
CA PRO A 72 -8.39 15.52 -8.78
C PRO A 72 -8.58 17.04 -8.63
N THR A 73 -9.35 17.45 -7.63
CA THR A 73 -9.45 18.88 -7.26
C THR A 73 -8.13 19.37 -6.67
N VAL A 74 -7.90 20.69 -6.72
CA VAL A 74 -6.73 21.32 -6.07
C VAL A 74 -6.60 20.90 -4.60
N ARG A 75 -7.73 20.82 -3.88
CA ARG A 75 -7.75 20.40 -2.48
C ARG A 75 -7.29 18.95 -2.29
N SER A 76 -7.74 18.05 -3.17
CA SER A 76 -7.36 16.64 -3.12
C SER A 76 -5.87 16.44 -3.43
N VAL A 77 -5.37 17.13 -4.47
CA VAL A 77 -3.94 17.10 -4.81
C VAL A 77 -3.08 17.61 -3.65
N VAL A 78 -3.48 18.71 -3.00
CA VAL A 78 -2.76 19.22 -1.81
C VAL A 78 -2.74 18.18 -0.67
N ALA A 79 -3.85 17.47 -0.44
CA ALA A 79 -3.90 16.41 0.58
C ALA A 79 -2.91 15.27 0.26
N HIS A 80 -2.81 14.85 -1.00
CA HIS A 80 -1.80 13.89 -1.43
C HIS A 80 -0.37 14.41 -1.25
N CYS A 81 -0.09 15.68 -1.59
CA CYS A 81 1.23 16.27 -1.36
C CYS A 81 1.60 16.30 0.12
N GLN A 82 0.65 16.59 1.01
CA GLN A 82 0.89 16.54 2.46
C GLN A 82 1.26 15.13 2.93
N LEU A 83 0.55 14.10 2.44
CA LEU A 83 0.88 12.70 2.72
C LEU A 83 2.25 12.32 2.18
N MET A 84 2.60 12.75 0.95
CA MET A 84 3.94 12.55 0.39
C MET A 84 5.02 13.19 1.26
N MET A 85 4.84 14.44 1.71
CA MET A 85 5.84 15.10 2.56
C MET A 85 6.00 14.40 3.91
N ALA A 86 4.90 13.93 4.51
CA ALA A 86 4.89 13.23 5.79
C ALA A 86 5.43 11.79 5.71
N ALA A 87 5.38 11.15 4.53
CA ALA A 87 5.80 9.77 4.36
C ALA A 87 7.30 9.57 4.64
N ASP A 88 7.64 8.53 5.39
CA ASP A 88 9.03 8.19 5.70
C ASP A 88 9.58 7.16 4.70
N LEU A 89 10.72 7.48 4.08
CA LEU A 89 11.40 6.62 3.09
C LEU A 89 12.23 5.52 3.74
N ALA A 90 12.39 5.52 5.07
CA ALA A 90 13.03 4.41 5.79
C ALA A 90 12.19 3.11 5.74
N TYR A 91 10.92 3.19 5.34
CA TYR A 91 10.04 2.03 5.21
C TYR A 91 9.87 1.65 3.73
N PRO A 92 10.14 0.40 3.33
CA PRO A 92 10.04 -0.04 1.95
C PRO A 92 8.58 -0.06 1.46
N ILE A 93 8.35 0.24 0.19
CA ILE A 93 7.04 0.08 -0.46
C ILE A 93 6.70 -1.41 -0.62
N LEU A 94 5.43 -1.73 -0.83
CA LEU A 94 4.99 -3.09 -1.12
C LEU A 94 4.55 -3.21 -2.58
N LEU A 95 5.10 -4.20 -3.26
CA LEU A 95 4.78 -4.53 -4.64
C LEU A 95 4.19 -5.93 -4.73
N ASP A 96 3.24 -6.09 -5.65
CA ASP A 96 2.76 -7.41 -6.04
C ASP A 96 3.74 -8.12 -6.99
N SER A 97 3.45 -9.37 -7.35
CA SER A 97 4.27 -10.20 -8.23
C SER A 97 4.44 -9.61 -9.64
N ALA A 98 3.56 -8.71 -10.08
CA ALA A 98 3.65 -7.99 -11.34
C ALA A 98 4.40 -6.65 -11.24
N GLY A 99 4.82 -6.23 -10.04
CA GLY A 99 5.51 -4.95 -9.81
C GLY A 99 4.55 -3.76 -9.64
N ARG A 100 3.27 -4.05 -9.37
CA ARG A 100 2.25 -3.05 -9.06
C ARG A 100 2.28 -2.66 -7.59
N VAL A 101 2.05 -1.40 -7.29
CA VAL A 101 2.05 -0.90 -5.90
C VAL A 101 0.83 -1.39 -5.14
N MET A 102 1.06 -2.14 -4.06
CA MET A 102 0.04 -2.49 -3.07
C MET A 102 0.01 -1.48 -1.92
N ASP A 103 1.17 -0.96 -1.51
CA ASP A 103 1.28 0.08 -0.49
C ASP A 103 2.51 0.97 -0.76
N GLY A 104 2.37 2.27 -0.47
CA GLY A 104 3.49 3.20 -0.50
C GLY A 104 3.57 4.13 -1.70
N MET A 105 2.50 4.33 -2.48
CA MET A 105 2.55 5.29 -3.61
C MET A 105 2.92 6.72 -3.18
N HIS A 106 2.57 7.15 -1.95
CA HIS A 106 3.05 8.44 -1.43
C HIS A 106 4.57 8.46 -1.20
N ARG A 107 5.19 7.33 -0.83
CA ARG A 107 6.65 7.19 -0.73
C ARG A 107 7.30 7.19 -2.11
N VAL A 108 6.68 6.54 -3.10
CA VAL A 108 7.10 6.61 -4.52
C VAL A 108 7.10 8.07 -4.99
N GLY A 109 6.00 8.79 -4.77
CA GLY A 109 5.88 10.20 -5.13
C GLY A 109 6.92 11.09 -4.42
N LYS A 110 7.17 10.85 -3.12
CA LYS A 110 8.23 11.55 -2.38
C LYS A 110 9.62 11.28 -2.95
N ALA A 111 9.94 10.01 -3.24
CA ALA A 111 11.23 9.64 -3.83
C ALA A 111 11.44 10.30 -5.20
N LEU A 112 10.39 10.33 -6.04
CA LEU A 112 10.42 11.02 -7.33
C LEU A 112 10.67 12.53 -7.16
N MET A 113 9.94 13.17 -6.24
CA MET A 113 10.08 14.60 -5.94
C MET A 113 11.48 14.97 -5.43
N LEU A 114 12.13 14.07 -4.69
CA LEU A 114 13.50 14.25 -4.21
C LEU A 114 14.58 13.88 -5.25
N GLY A 115 14.18 13.49 -6.47
CA GLY A 115 15.10 13.12 -7.55
C GLY A 115 15.82 11.79 -7.34
N HIS A 116 15.27 10.90 -6.51
CA HIS A 116 15.80 9.54 -6.38
C HIS A 116 15.55 8.75 -7.67
N ARG A 117 16.44 7.81 -7.96
CA ARG A 117 16.27 6.88 -9.10
C ARG A 117 15.68 5.53 -8.68
N HIS A 118 15.80 5.20 -7.40
CA HIS A 118 15.38 3.92 -6.82
C HIS A 118 14.67 4.15 -5.50
N ILE A 119 13.88 3.16 -5.10
CA ILE A 119 13.21 3.10 -3.80
C ILE A 119 13.32 1.68 -3.24
N GLU A 120 13.41 1.57 -1.92
CA GLU A 120 13.36 0.26 -1.25
C GLU A 120 11.95 -0.32 -1.35
N ALA A 121 11.87 -1.59 -1.73
CA ALA A 121 10.62 -2.31 -1.90
C ALA A 121 10.73 -3.73 -1.36
N ARG A 122 9.60 -4.29 -0.92
CA ARG A 122 9.38 -5.73 -0.77
C ARG A 122 8.38 -6.16 -1.83
N ARG A 123 8.68 -7.25 -2.54
CA ARG A 123 7.85 -7.75 -3.63
C ARG A 123 7.37 -9.16 -3.33
N PHE A 124 6.06 -9.36 -3.39
CA PHE A 124 5.48 -10.69 -3.31
C PHE A 124 5.87 -11.51 -4.55
N VAL A 125 6.27 -12.76 -4.35
CA VAL A 125 6.49 -13.70 -5.47
C VAL A 125 5.17 -14.26 -5.97
N VAL A 126 4.23 -14.47 -5.05
CA VAL A 126 2.84 -14.85 -5.30
C VAL A 126 1.96 -13.85 -4.57
N ASP A 127 1.01 -13.25 -5.28
CA ASP A 127 0.11 -12.25 -4.70
C ASP A 127 -0.71 -12.89 -3.57
N PRO A 128 -0.84 -12.22 -2.41
CA PRO A 128 -1.74 -12.69 -1.37
C PRO A 128 -3.19 -12.55 -1.83
N GLU A 129 -4.05 -13.48 -1.42
CA GLU A 129 -5.50 -13.35 -1.61
C GLU A 129 -6.03 -12.07 -0.94
N PRO A 130 -7.03 -11.40 -1.55
CA PRO A 130 -7.69 -10.26 -0.93
C PRO A 130 -8.39 -10.66 0.36
N ASP A 131 -8.53 -9.69 1.26
CA ASP A 131 -9.27 -9.84 2.51
C ASP A 131 -10.78 -9.73 2.28
N TYR A 132 -11.17 -8.98 1.26
CA TYR A 132 -12.57 -8.76 0.88
C TYR A 132 -12.76 -8.82 -0.64
N LEU A 133 -13.86 -9.43 -1.06
CA LEU A 133 -14.32 -9.56 -2.45
C LEU A 133 -15.62 -8.77 -2.63
N ASP A 134 -15.78 -8.14 -3.80
CA ASP A 134 -16.95 -7.31 -4.15
C ASP A 134 -17.39 -6.35 -3.04
N CYS A 135 -16.41 -5.68 -2.40
CA CYS A 135 -16.69 -4.90 -1.18
C CYS A 135 -17.02 -3.43 -1.48
N ASP A 136 -17.87 -2.85 -0.65
CA ASP A 136 -18.02 -1.40 -0.53
C ASP A 136 -16.87 -0.83 0.33
N PRO A 137 -16.02 0.08 -0.22
CA PRO A 137 -14.94 0.72 0.53
C PRO A 137 -15.37 1.39 1.84
N GLU A 138 -16.61 1.87 1.94
CA GLU A 138 -17.13 2.56 3.13
C GLU A 138 -17.57 1.59 4.24
N ALA A 139 -17.77 0.31 3.90
CA ALA A 139 -18.21 -0.72 4.83
C ALA A 139 -17.05 -1.51 5.47
N LEU A 140 -15.80 -1.21 5.11
CA LEU A 140 -14.63 -1.91 5.64
C LEU A 140 -14.31 -1.48 7.09
N PRO A 141 -13.68 -2.35 7.90
CA PRO A 141 -13.39 -2.04 9.30
C PRO A 141 -12.18 -1.10 9.39
N TYR A 142 -12.43 0.20 9.33
CA TYR A 142 -11.45 1.23 9.70
C TYR A 142 -11.33 1.35 11.21
N ASP A 143 -10.28 2.02 11.69
CA ASP A 143 -10.22 2.42 13.10
C ASP A 143 -11.21 3.57 13.31
N ASP A 144 -11.96 3.52 14.42
CA ASP A 144 -12.86 4.60 14.87
C ASP A 144 -12.08 5.90 15.22
#